data_AF-A0A7C6R9I7-F1
#
_entry.id   AF-A0A7C6R9I7-F1
#
_cell.length_a   1.000
_cell.length_b   1.000
_cell.length_c   1.000
_cell.angle_alpha   90.00
_cell.angle_beta   90.00
_cell.angle_gamma   90.00
#
_symmetry.space_group_name_H-M   'P 1'
#
loop_
_entity.id
_entity.type
_entity.pdbx_description
1 polymer ?
#
loop_
_entity_poly.entity_id
_entity_poly.type
_entity_poly.pdbx_seq_one_letter_code
_entity_poly.pdbx_strand_id
1 'polypeptide(L)' 'MAAPKAAARKPRRKEKKNIAVGQAHIKSTFNNTIVSITDPAGAV' A
#
# COMPACT_ATOMS: atom_id res chain seq x y z
N MET A 1 27.85 5.51 33.99
CA MET A 1 27.68 5.13 32.57
C MET A 1 26.20 4.88 32.33
N ALA A 2 25.49 5.74 31.60
CA ALA A 2 24.07 5.58 31.30
C ALA A 2 23.90 4.91 29.92
N ALA A 3 23.14 3.82 29.85
CA ALA A 3 22.88 3.09 28.62
C ALA A 3 21.92 3.88 27.69
N PRO A 4 22.17 3.94 26.37
CA PRO A 4 21.29 4.65 25.45
C PRO A 4 19.96 3.87 25.28
N LYS A 5 18.87 4.52 25.66
CA LYS A 5 17.49 4.03 25.48
C LYS A 5 17.22 3.88 23.98
N ALA A 6 17.03 2.65 23.51
CA ALA A 6 16.71 2.35 22.12
C ALA A 6 15.44 3.09 21.70
N ALA A 7 15.60 4.10 20.84
CA ALA A 7 14.49 4.83 20.25
C ALA A 7 13.60 3.85 19.48
N ALA A 8 12.31 3.81 19.82
CA ALA A 8 11.33 2.96 19.17
C ALA A 8 11.40 3.18 17.65
N ARG A 9 11.77 2.12 16.91
CA ARG A 9 11.91 2.15 15.44
C ARG A 9 10.55 2.51 14.84
N LYS A 10 10.42 3.76 14.38
CA LYS A 10 9.25 4.25 13.65
C LYS A 10 9.04 3.31 12.44
N PRO A 11 7.84 2.74 12.22
CA PRO A 11 7.63 1.85 11.10
C PRO A 11 7.98 2.59 9.80
N ARG A 12 8.94 2.05 9.05
CA ARG A 12 9.35 2.62 7.75
C ARG A 12 8.11 2.62 6.87
N ARG A 13 7.60 3.83 6.59
CA ARG A 13 6.45 4.03 5.71
C ARG A 13 6.84 3.40 4.37
N LYS A 14 6.16 2.33 3.97
CA LYS A 14 6.41 1.68 2.68
C LYS A 14 6.39 2.76 1.61
N GLU A 15 7.48 2.89 0.88
CA GLU A 15 7.59 3.85 -0.21
C GLU A 15 6.45 3.58 -1.19
N LYS A 16 5.62 4.59 -1.42
CA LYS A 16 4.61 4.53 -2.47
C LYS A 16 5.38 4.54 -3.79
N LYS A 17 5.44 3.40 -4.46
CA LYS A 17 5.93 3.35 -5.84
C LYS A 17 4.96 4.16 -6.69
N ASN A 18 5.46 5.19 -7.37
CA ASN A 18 4.67 5.98 -8.30
C ASN A 18 4.53 5.18 -9.60
N ILE A 19 3.40 4.52 -9.78
CA ILE A 19 3.10 3.74 -10.98
C ILE A 19 2.23 4.62 -11.89
N ALA A 20 2.77 5.02 -13.06
CA ALA A 20 2.11 5.96 -13.96
C ALA A 20 0.94 5.35 -14.74
N VAL A 21 0.98 4.03 -14.98
CA VAL A 21 -0.06 3.28 -15.70
C VAL A 21 -0.30 1.97 -14.97
N GLY A 22 -1.56 1.71 -14.61
CA GLY A 22 -2.00 0.51 -13.90
C GLY A 22 -3.36 0.04 -14.39
N GLN A 23 -3.83 -1.09 -13.87
CA GLN A 23 -5.14 -1.65 -14.17
C GLN A 23 -6.11 -1.37 -13.03
N ALA A 24 -7.37 -1.08 -13.38
CA ALA A 24 -8.44 -0.93 -12.41
C ALA A 24 -9.37 -2.15 -12.50
N HIS A 25 -9.47 -2.89 -11.40
CA HIS A 25 -10.44 -3.96 -11.24
C HIS A 25 -11.64 -3.42 -10.46
N ILE A 26 -12.80 -3.42 -11.11
CA ILE A 26 -14.05 -2.95 -10.51
C ILE A 26 -14.96 -4.15 -10.33
N LYS A 27 -15.22 -4.50 -9.07
CA LYS A 27 -16.23 -5.50 -8.71
C LYS A 27 -17.42 -4.78 -8.13
N SER A 28 -18.46 -4.64 -8.95
CA SER A 28 -19.73 -4.07 -8.54
C SER A 28 -20.75 -5.19 -8.32
N THR A 29 -21.36 -5.21 -7.14
CA THR A 29 -22.56 -5.98 -6.82
C THR A 29 -23.68 -5.00 -6.53
N PHE A 30 -24.90 -5.50 -6.39
CA PHE A 30 -26.10 -4.67 -6.20
C PHE A 30 -25.98 -3.62 -5.09
N ASN A 31 -25.19 -3.89 -4.05
CA ASN A 31 -25.07 -2.98 -2.91
C ASN A 31 -23.66 -2.42 -2.70
N ASN A 32 -22.64 -2.95 -3.37
CA ASN A 32 -21.26 -2.55 -3.14
C ASN A 32 -20.46 -2.47 -4.44
N THR A 33 -19.65 -1.42 -4.57
CA THR A 33 -18.63 -1.33 -5.61
C THR A 33 -17.26 -1.30 -4.97
N ILE A 34 -16.44 -2.30 -5.26
CA ILE A 34 -15.07 -2.41 -4.80
C ILE A 34 -14.15 -2.09 -5.97
N VAL A 35 -13.30 -1.09 -5.78
CA VAL A 35 -12.30 -0.69 -6.78
C VAL A 35 -10.92 -1.03 -6.24
N SER A 36 -10.18 -1.83 -7.00
CA SER A 36 -8.78 -2.18 -6.71
C SER A 36 -7.90 -1.73 -7.87
N ILE A 37 -6.82 -1.02 -7.57
CA ILE A 37 -5.86 -0.54 -8.56
C ILE A 37 -4.59 -1.38 -8.41
N THR A 38 -4.19 -2.03 -9.50
CA THR A 38 -3.02 -2.91 -9.57
C THR A 38 -2.02 -2.38 -10.59
N ASP A 39 -0.77 -2.76 -10.43
CA ASP A 39 0.22 -2.59 -11.47
C ASP A 39 -0.02 -3.61 -12.61
N PRO A 40 0.55 -3.39 -13.81
CA PRO A 40 0.37 -4.31 -14.94
C PRO A 40 0.85 -5.76 -14.66
N ALA A 41 1.70 -5.94 -13.64
CA ALA A 41 2.17 -7.24 -13.18
C ALA A 41 1.20 -7.95 -12.21
N GLY A 42 0.11 -7.30 -11.79
CA GLY A 42 -0.97 -7.90 -11.02
C GLY A 42 -0.73 -8.00 -9.50
N ALA A 43 0.21 -7.24 -8.94
CA ALA A 43 0.38 -7.15 -7.50
C ALA A 43 -0.63 -6.15 -6.91
N VAL A 44 -1.52 -6.66 -6.04
CA VAL A 44 -2.40 -5.88 -5.15
C VAL A 44 -1.66 -5.49 -3.87
#